data_AF-A0A538LHY4-F1
#
_entry.id   AF-A0A538LHY4-F1
#
_cell.length_a   1.000
_cell.length_b   1.000
_cell.length_c   1.000
_cell.angle_alpha   90.00
_cell.angle_beta   90.00
_cell.angle_gamma   90.00
#
_symmetry.space_group_name_H-M   'P 1'
#
loop_
_entity.id
_entity.type
_entity.pdbx_description
1 polymer ?
#
loop_
_entity_poly.entity_id
_entity_poly.type
_entity_poly.pdbx_seq_one_letter_code
_entity_poly.pdbx_strand_id
1 'polypeptide(L)'
;MQRYELGPAVLDSSVIQSANAAVPQNGGAWQVNFTLTPSGAAKLDQLAQQYYQKQIAIEFGGEVLSAPTINAQSFGGQGQIAGDFTEARAKSLAQQILRAR
;
A
#
# COMPACT_ATOMS: atom_id res chain seq x y z
N MET A 1 2.44 6.17 21.91
CA MET A 1 1.94 5.18 20.92
C MET A 1 0.74 5.79 20.24
N GLN A 2 0.74 5.89 18.92
CA GLN A 2 -0.40 6.43 18.18
C GLN A 2 -1.39 5.28 17.97
N ARG A 3 -2.60 5.39 18.53
CA ARG A 3 -3.65 4.38 18.35
C ARG A 3 -4.41 4.72 17.07
N TYR A 4 -4.41 3.81 16.10
CA TYR A 4 -5.22 3.93 14.90
C TYR A 4 -6.60 3.31 15.15
N GLU A 5 -7.64 4.06 14.84
CA GLU A 5 -9.01 3.55 14.72
C GLU A 5 -9.37 3.60 13.25
N LEU A 6 -9.46 2.43 12.62
CA LEU A 6 -9.69 2.33 11.19
C LEU A 6 -11.20 2.26 10.90
N GLY A 7 -11.59 2.95 9.84
CA GLY A 7 -12.90 2.74 9.22
C GLY A 7 -12.96 1.39 8.49
N PRO A 8 -14.10 1.07 7.85
CA PRO A 8 -14.22 -0.14 7.05
C PRO A 8 -13.18 -0.18 5.94
N ALA A 9 -12.69 -1.38 5.62
CA ALA A 9 -11.80 -1.60 4.49
C ALA A 9 -12.51 -1.21 3.18
N VAL A 10 -11.82 -0.40 2.38
CA VAL A 10 -12.32 0.15 1.12
C VAL A 10 -11.66 -0.49 -0.10
N LEU A 11 -10.49 -1.10 0.09
CA LEU A 11 -9.76 -1.94 -0.88
C LEU A 11 -9.03 -3.05 -0.12
N ASP A 12 -8.80 -4.19 -0.76
CA ASP A 12 -8.09 -5.34 -0.21
C ASP A 12 -6.97 -5.83 -1.15
N SER A 13 -6.25 -6.88 -0.75
CA SER A 13 -5.15 -7.45 -1.55
C SER A 13 -5.57 -7.99 -2.92
N SER A 14 -6.86 -8.23 -3.18
CA SER A 14 -7.35 -8.74 -4.47
C SER A 14 -7.14 -7.74 -5.61
N VAL A 15 -6.92 -6.45 -5.31
CA VAL A 15 -6.64 -5.42 -6.32
C VAL A 15 -5.19 -5.41 -6.78
N ILE A 16 -4.30 -6.16 -6.12
CA ILE A 16 -2.87 -6.20 -6.40
C ILE A 16 -2.56 -7.30 -7.44
N GLN A 17 -1.94 -6.89 -8.55
CA GLN A 17 -1.47 -7.78 -9.61
C GLN A 17 -0.09 -8.37 -9.27
N SER A 18 0.83 -7.54 -8.76
CA SER A 18 2.19 -7.92 -8.40
C SER A 18 2.69 -7.10 -7.20
N ALA A 19 3.59 -7.69 -6.42
CA ALA A 19 4.28 -7.03 -5.32
C ALA A 19 5.71 -7.54 -5.23
N ASN A 20 6.67 -6.65 -5.02
CA ASN A 20 8.07 -7.00 -4.86
C ASN A 20 8.77 -6.09 -3.84
N ALA A 21 9.72 -6.67 -3.11
CA ALA A 21 10.61 -5.91 -2.24
C ALA A 21 11.69 -5.20 -3.07
N ALA A 22 12.01 -3.95 -2.75
CA ALA A 22 13.07 -3.18 -3.38
C ALA A 22 13.65 -2.14 -2.42
N VAL A 23 14.86 -1.67 -2.72
CA VAL A 23 15.44 -0.46 -2.14
C VAL A 23 15.18 0.71 -3.09
N PRO A 24 14.75 1.90 -2.60
CA PRO A 24 14.58 3.09 -3.43
C PRO A 24 15.86 3.46 -4.19
N GLN A 25 15.72 4.02 -5.40
CA GLN A 25 16.88 4.39 -6.23
C GLN A 25 17.79 5.45 -5.59
N ASN A 26 17.22 6.32 -4.76
CA ASN A 26 17.93 7.35 -4.00
C ASN A 26 18.55 6.83 -2.69
N GLY A 27 18.52 5.52 -2.45
CA GLY A 27 18.89 4.91 -1.19
C GLY A 27 17.79 5.03 -0.13
N GLY A 28 17.92 4.25 0.94
CA GLY A 28 16.94 4.21 2.04
C GLY A 28 16.67 2.80 2.54
N ALA A 29 15.65 2.67 3.38
CA ALA A 29 15.18 1.38 3.88
C ALA A 29 14.48 0.58 2.78
N TRP A 30 14.29 -0.73 3.02
CA TRP A 30 13.52 -1.56 2.10
C TRP A 30 12.05 -1.14 2.10
N GLN A 31 11.42 -1.24 0.94
CA GLN A 31 10.00 -1.00 0.72
C GLN A 31 9.38 -2.11 -0.14
N VAL A 32 8.05 -2.15 -0.19
CA VAL A 32 7.32 -3.02 -1.11
C VAL A 32 6.73 -2.17 -2.22
N ASN A 33 7.14 -2.43 -3.46
CA ASN A 33 6.50 -1.87 -4.65
C ASN A 33 5.38 -2.81 -5.08
N PHE A 34 4.26 -2.25 -5.54
CA PHE A 34 3.16 -3.04 -6.07
C PHE A 34 2.59 -2.43 -7.34
N THR A 35 2.03 -3.30 -8.18
CA THR A 35 1.22 -2.92 -9.34
C THR A 35 -0.17 -3.48 -9.15
N LEU A 36 -1.17 -2.67 -9.47
CA LEU A 36 -2.58 -3.01 -9.37
C LEU A 36 -3.07 -3.68 -10.66
N THR A 37 -4.15 -4.43 -10.54
CA THR A 37 -4.93 -4.86 -11.70
C THR A 37 -5.59 -3.64 -12.36
N PRO A 38 -6.01 -3.70 -13.64
CA PRO A 38 -6.70 -2.57 -14.27
C PRO A 38 -7.96 -2.12 -13.51
N SER A 39 -8.75 -3.07 -12.98
CA SER A 39 -9.92 -2.76 -12.16
C SER A 39 -9.52 -2.20 -10.78
N GLY A 40 -8.43 -2.71 -10.20
CA GLY A 40 -7.86 -2.22 -8.94
C GLY A 40 -7.38 -0.78 -9.04
N ALA A 41 -6.68 -0.45 -10.12
CA ALA A 41 -6.21 0.91 -10.41
C ALA A 41 -7.39 1.89 -10.51
N ALA A 42 -8.45 1.53 -11.26
CA ALA A 42 -9.63 2.36 -11.37
C ALA A 42 -10.32 2.60 -10.01
N LYS A 43 -10.43 1.57 -9.17
CA LYS A 43 -10.99 1.70 -7.82
C LYS A 43 -10.13 2.58 -6.91
N LEU A 44 -8.79 2.43 -6.98
CA LEU A 44 -7.89 3.28 -6.20
C LEU A 44 -8.00 4.74 -6.62
N ASP A 45 -8.10 5.03 -7.92
CA ASP A 45 -8.25 6.41 -8.41
C ASP A 45 -9.60 7.02 -7.98
N GLN A 46 -10.69 6.24 -7.99
CA GLN A 46 -11.98 6.68 -7.44
C GLN A 46 -11.89 7.02 -5.96
N LEU A 47 -11.24 6.14 -5.17
CA LEU A 47 -10.99 6.37 -3.76
C LEU A 47 -10.13 7.62 -3.56
N ALA A 48 -9.07 7.78 -4.35
CA ALA A 48 -8.15 8.90 -4.28
C ALA A 48 -8.85 10.25 -4.49
N GLN A 49 -9.80 10.29 -5.42
CA GLN A 49 -10.64 11.47 -5.65
C GLN A 49 -11.56 11.76 -4.47
N GLN A 50 -12.21 10.73 -3.92
CA GLN A 50 -13.12 10.85 -2.79
C GLN A 50 -12.41 11.29 -1.49
N TYR A 51 -11.19 10.78 -1.26
CA TYR A 51 -10.42 10.98 -0.04
C TYR A 51 -9.19 11.86 -0.26
N TYR A 52 -9.23 12.75 -1.27
CA TYR A 52 -8.15 13.68 -1.54
C TYR A 52 -7.86 14.56 -0.32
N GLN A 53 -6.57 14.68 0.04
CA GLN A 53 -6.08 15.32 1.27
C GLN A 53 -6.63 14.72 2.58
N LYS A 54 -7.08 13.46 2.55
CA LYS A 54 -7.42 12.69 3.75
C LYS A 54 -6.37 11.60 3.99
N GLN A 55 -6.30 11.14 5.23
CA GLN A 55 -5.43 10.06 5.62
C GLN A 55 -6.07 8.72 5.26
N ILE A 56 -5.30 7.83 4.66
CA ILE A 56 -5.68 6.43 4.45
C ILE A 56 -4.64 5.55 5.13
N ALA A 57 -5.11 4.54 5.86
CA ALA A 57 -4.25 3.52 6.42
C ALA A 57 -4.02 2.39 5.40
N ILE A 58 -2.83 1.83 5.42
CA ILE A 58 -2.51 0.55 4.81
C ILE A 58 -2.27 -0.41 5.97
N GLU A 59 -3.25 -1.26 6.27
CA GLU A 59 -3.10 -2.32 7.26
C GLU A 59 -2.85 -3.68 6.62
N PHE A 60 -2.14 -4.54 7.35
CA PHE A 60 -2.02 -5.94 7.00
C PHE A 60 -1.97 -6.80 8.26
N GLY A 61 -2.86 -7.80 8.35
CA GLY A 61 -2.88 -8.73 9.48
C GLY A 61 -3.14 -8.07 10.85
N GLY A 62 -3.86 -6.93 10.87
CA GLY A 62 -4.15 -6.16 12.10
C GLY A 62 -3.07 -5.16 12.50
N GLU A 63 -1.97 -5.05 11.75
CA GLU A 63 -0.91 -4.07 11.94
C GLU A 63 -1.05 -2.95 10.89
N VAL A 64 -1.07 -1.68 11.32
CA VAL A 64 -1.01 -0.53 10.40
C VAL A 64 0.44 -0.36 9.96
N LEU A 65 0.70 -0.62 8.67
CA LEU A 65 2.03 -0.52 8.09
C LEU A 65 2.38 0.94 7.76
N SER A 66 1.40 1.71 7.28
CA SER A 66 1.55 3.14 7.03
C SER A 66 0.18 3.83 7.06
N ALA A 67 0.18 5.14 7.28
CA ALA A 67 -1.04 5.96 7.23
C ALA A 67 -0.79 7.29 6.49
N PRO A 68 -0.48 7.25 5.19
CA PRO A 68 -0.19 8.45 4.42
C PRO A 68 -1.44 9.31 4.16
N THR A 69 -1.20 10.60 3.88
CA THR A 69 -2.20 11.46 3.26
C THR A 69 -2.23 11.24 1.76
N ILE A 70 -3.43 11.10 1.18
CA ILE A 70 -3.61 11.01 -0.27
C ILE A 70 -3.36 12.39 -0.89
N ASN A 71 -2.31 12.51 -1.70
CA ASN A 71 -1.90 13.77 -2.34
C ASN A 71 -2.05 13.76 -3.87
N ALA A 72 -2.54 12.67 -4.46
CA ALA A 72 -2.80 12.54 -5.89
C ALA A 72 -4.21 11.99 -6.11
N GLN A 73 -4.82 12.31 -7.26
CA GLN A 73 -6.13 11.80 -7.66
C GLN A 73 -6.06 10.59 -8.60
N SER A 74 -4.87 10.27 -9.10
CA SER A 74 -4.59 9.05 -9.83
C SER A 74 -3.18 8.57 -9.52
N PHE A 75 -3.01 7.25 -9.44
CA PHE A 75 -1.75 6.59 -9.10
C PHE A 75 -1.16 5.79 -10.26
N GLY A 76 -1.81 5.80 -11.43
CA GLY A 76 -1.33 5.05 -12.61
C GLY A 76 -1.22 3.55 -12.39
N GLY A 77 -1.99 3.00 -11.44
CA GLY A 77 -1.99 1.58 -11.10
C GLY A 77 -0.74 1.09 -10.36
N GLN A 78 0.07 1.98 -9.79
CA GLN A 78 1.30 1.61 -9.09
C GLN A 78 1.39 2.29 -7.73
N GLY A 79 2.14 1.69 -6.81
CA GLY A 79 2.38 2.29 -5.51
C GLY A 79 3.49 1.61 -4.74
N GLN A 80 3.79 2.18 -3.56
CA GLN A 80 4.80 1.69 -2.65
C GLN A 80 4.31 1.72 -1.20
N ILE A 81 4.67 0.69 -0.43
CA ILE A 81 4.48 0.60 1.01
C ILE A 81 5.85 0.76 1.65
N ALA A 82 6.05 1.87 2.35
CA ALA A 82 7.25 2.18 3.10
C ALA A 82 6.96 2.14 4.62
N GLY A 83 7.96 1.73 5.41
CA GLY A 83 7.85 1.61 6.86
C GLY A 83 9.16 1.18 7.53
N ASP A 84 10.29 1.66 7.00
CA ASP A 84 11.64 1.31 7.47
C ASP A 84 11.91 -0.20 7.54
N PHE A 85 11.53 -0.94 6.50
CA PHE A 85 11.64 -2.39 6.52
C PHE A 85 13.09 -2.86 6.38
N THR A 86 13.36 -4.02 6.98
CA THR A 86 14.49 -4.85 6.61
C THR A 86 14.18 -5.61 5.31
N GLU A 87 15.22 -6.10 4.63
CA GLU A 87 15.05 -6.94 3.42
C GLU A 87 14.10 -8.12 3.66
N ALA A 88 14.32 -8.85 4.76
CA ALA A 88 13.52 -10.01 5.12
C ALA A 88 12.05 -9.63 5.36
N ARG A 89 11.80 -8.50 6.04
CA ARG A 89 10.43 -8.01 6.28
C ARG A 89 9.75 -7.61 4.98
N ALA A 90 10.40 -6.84 4.11
CA ALA A 90 9.83 -6.42 2.84
C ALA A 90 9.53 -7.61 1.91
N LYS A 91 10.45 -8.57 1.79
CA LYS A 91 10.23 -9.80 0.99
C LYS A 91 9.08 -10.63 1.52
N SER A 92 9.03 -10.83 2.84
CA SER A 92 7.96 -11.58 3.49
C SER A 92 6.61 -10.91 3.29
N LEU A 93 6.53 -9.59 3.48
CA LEU A 93 5.31 -8.82 3.26
C LEU A 93 4.83 -8.91 1.81
N ALA A 94 5.71 -8.72 0.82
CA ALA A 94 5.36 -8.83 -0.59
C ALA A 94 4.78 -10.22 -0.94
N GLN A 95 5.35 -11.29 -0.41
CA GLN A 95 4.83 -12.65 -0.59
C GLN A 95 3.47 -12.85 0.08
N GLN A 96 3.28 -12.32 1.29
CA GLN A 96 2.02 -12.42 2.02
C GLN A 96 0.88 -11.69 1.30
N ILE A 97 1.14 -10.50 0.77
CA ILE A 97 0.19 -9.75 -0.08
C ILE A 97 -0.27 -10.59 -1.27
N LEU A 98 0.66 -11.22 -1.98
CA LEU A 98 0.33 -12.03 -3.18
C LEU A 98 -0.41 -13.33 -2.86
N ARG A 99 -0.28 -13.85 -1.63
CA ARG A 99 -0.99 -15.05 -1.19
C ARG A 99 -2.39 -14.75 -0.65
N ALA A 100 -2.65 -13.50 -0.25
CA ALA A 100 -3.91 -13.06 0.32
C ALA A 100 -4.90 -12.49 -0.72
N ARG A 101 -4.57 -12.54 -2.01
CA ARG A 101 -5.44 -12.08 -3.10
C ARG A 101 -6.58 -13.05 -3.41
#